data_AF-A0A845Z1D4-F1
#
_entry.id   AF-A0A845Z1D4-F1
#
_cell.length_a   1.000
_cell.length_b   1.000
_cell.length_c   1.000
_cell.angle_alpha   90.00
_cell.angle_beta   90.00
_cell.angle_gamma   90.00
#
_symmetry.space_group_name_H-M   'P 1'
#
loop_
_entity.id
_entity.type
_entity.pdbx_description
1 polymer ?
#
loop_
_entity_poly.entity_id
_entity_poly.type
_entity_poly.pdbx_seq_one_letter_code
_entity_poly.pdbx_strand_id
1 'polypeptide(L)'
;MTSKYSDKIITEISTIFSEKQSKYNPNSQSKLNSIQEPITTAPPEVKQIIGRVLQLEKDRLYKKTPRINDDILKIIKEAVQ
;
A
#
# COMPACT_ATOMS: atom_id res chain seq x y z
N MET A 1 -13.22 -16.15 -39.45
CA MET A 1 -14.33 -15.22 -39.12
C MET A 1 -13.83 -14.22 -38.09
N THR A 2 -13.33 -13.06 -38.52
CA THR A 2 -12.89 -12.00 -37.61
C THR A 2 -14.07 -11.05 -37.41
N SER A 3 -14.72 -11.12 -36.24
CA SER A 3 -15.81 -10.23 -35.88
C SER A 3 -15.33 -8.78 -35.97
N LYS A 4 -15.85 -8.04 -36.96
CA LYS A 4 -15.69 -6.58 -37.07
C LYS A 4 -16.60 -5.81 -36.10
N TYR A 5 -17.34 -6.51 -35.24
CA TYR A 5 -17.85 -5.89 -34.03
C TYR A 5 -16.68 -5.80 -33.09
N SER A 6 -16.32 -4.57 -32.72
CA SER A 6 -15.93 -4.23 -31.36
C SER A 6 -14.79 -3.21 -31.29
N ASP A 7 -14.17 -2.74 -32.36
CA ASP A 7 -13.08 -1.74 -32.19
C ASP A 7 -13.63 -0.40 -31.68
N LYS A 8 -14.73 0.07 -32.27
CA LYS A 8 -15.42 1.29 -31.81
C LYS A 8 -15.99 1.14 -30.40
N ILE A 9 -16.58 -0.03 -30.11
CA ILE A 9 -17.15 -0.34 -28.79
C ILE A 9 -16.05 -0.50 -27.73
N ILE A 10 -14.91 -1.13 -28.06
CA ILE A 10 -13.75 -1.24 -27.16
C ILE A 10 -13.16 0.15 -26.91
N THR A 11 -13.11 1.01 -27.93
CA THR A 11 -12.63 2.39 -27.77
C THR A 11 -13.57 3.19 -26.86
N GLU A 12 -14.88 3.10 -27.08
CA GLU A 12 -15.89 3.77 -26.25
C GLU A 12 -15.87 3.24 -24.80
N ILE A 13 -15.83 1.92 -24.61
CA ILE A 13 -15.69 1.31 -23.28
C ILE A 13 -14.39 1.75 -22.62
N SER A 14 -13.27 1.77 -23.34
CA SER A 14 -11.98 2.22 -22.80
C SER A 14 -12.03 3.70 -22.40
N THR A 15 -12.75 4.56 -23.13
CA THR A 15 -12.93 5.97 -22.75
C THR A 15 -13.86 6.17 -21.56
N ILE A 16 -14.86 5.29 -21.37
CA ILE A 16 -15.77 5.30 -20.22
C ILE A 16 -15.06 4.75 -18.97
N PHE A 17 -14.26 3.68 -19.14
CA PHE A 17 -13.53 2.99 -18.07
C PHE A 17 -12.19 3.65 -17.73
N SER A 18 -11.66 4.48 -18.64
CA SER A 18 -10.71 5.54 -18.30
C SER A 18 -11.47 6.60 -17.53
N GLU A 19 -11.96 6.22 -16.34
CA GLU A 19 -12.24 7.15 -15.27
C GLU A 19 -11.12 8.18 -15.32
N LYS A 20 -11.49 9.45 -15.40
CA LYS A 20 -10.52 10.49 -15.12
C LYS A 20 -9.97 10.13 -13.75
N GLN A 21 -8.71 9.66 -13.73
CA GLN A 21 -7.90 9.46 -12.52
C GLN A 21 -8.46 10.45 -11.52
N SER A 22 -9.12 9.94 -10.47
CA SER A 22 -9.81 10.80 -9.51
C SER A 22 -8.86 11.95 -9.24
N LYS A 23 -9.33 13.20 -9.36
CA LYS A 23 -8.56 14.39 -9.01
C LYS A 23 -8.39 14.41 -7.49
N TYR A 24 -7.91 13.32 -6.89
CA TYR A 24 -7.36 13.31 -5.56
C TYR A 24 -6.31 14.40 -5.59
N ASN A 25 -6.67 15.46 -4.88
CA ASN A 25 -5.97 16.72 -4.73
C ASN A 25 -4.45 16.51 -4.89
N PRO A 26 -3.69 17.27 -5.70
CA PRO A 26 -2.23 17.13 -5.73
C PRO A 26 -1.59 17.27 -4.32
N ASN A 27 -2.25 17.95 -3.38
CA ASN A 27 -1.87 17.97 -1.96
C ASN A 27 -2.02 16.62 -1.25
N SER A 28 -2.81 15.70 -1.78
CA SER A 28 -2.93 14.32 -1.30
C SER A 28 -1.70 13.49 -1.68
N GLN A 29 -1.08 13.72 -2.85
CA GLN A 29 0.15 13.03 -3.22
C GLN A 29 1.33 13.45 -2.35
N SER A 30 1.50 14.75 -2.10
CA SER A 30 2.53 15.22 -1.16
C SER A 30 2.29 14.72 0.26
N LYS A 31 1.02 14.65 0.70
CA LYS A 31 0.64 14.07 1.99
C LYS A 31 0.90 12.57 2.07
N LEU A 32 0.62 11.80 1.02
CA LEU A 32 0.91 10.36 0.97
C LEU A 32 2.41 10.09 0.99
N ASN A 33 3.18 10.88 0.23
CA ASN A 33 4.64 10.81 0.24
C ASN A 33 5.22 11.12 1.63
N SER A 34 4.67 12.11 2.33
CA SER A 34 5.06 12.44 3.71
C SER A 34 4.74 11.32 4.70
N ILE A 35 3.65 10.57 4.51
CA ILE A 35 3.28 9.45 5.39
C ILE A 35 4.17 8.22 5.12
N GLN A 36 4.62 8.03 3.88
CA GLN A 36 5.50 6.92 3.47
C GLN A 36 6.98 7.25 3.58
N GLU A 37 7.32 8.48 3.97
CA GLU A 37 8.70 8.92 4.21
C GLU A 37 9.47 7.93 5.12
N PRO A 38 8.92 7.47 6.26
CA PRO A 38 9.62 6.49 7.12
C PRO A 38 9.87 5.13 6.45
N ILE A 39 9.06 4.75 5.45
CA ILE A 39 9.22 3.49 4.72
C ILE A 39 10.29 3.64 3.63
N THR A 40 10.44 4.85 3.06
CA THR A 40 11.30 5.10 1.91
C THR A 40 12.68 5.64 2.32
N THR A 41 12.76 6.46 3.37
CA THR A 41 13.99 7.15 3.78
C THR A 41 14.71 6.51 4.96
N ALA A 42 14.03 5.70 5.77
CA ALA A 42 14.63 5.14 6.97
C ALA A 42 15.81 4.17 6.69
N PRO A 43 16.70 3.97 7.68
CA PRO A 43 17.78 2.98 7.60
C PRO A 43 17.27 1.57 7.33
N PRO A 44 18.09 0.67 6.74
CA PRO A 44 17.68 -0.69 6.40
C PRO A 44 17.09 -1.49 7.57
N GLU A 45 17.68 -1.38 8.76
CA GLU A 45 17.21 -2.02 9.99
C GLU A 45 15.81 -1.55 10.38
N VAL A 46 15.57 -0.23 10.32
CA VAL A 46 14.28 0.38 10.63
C VAL A 46 13.22 -0.02 9.60
N LYS A 47 13.59 -0.07 8.31
CA LYS A 47 12.70 -0.57 7.24
C LYS A 47 12.29 -2.02 7.47
N GLN A 48 13.21 -2.87 7.92
CA GLN A 48 12.90 -4.27 8.27
C GLN A 48 11.94 -4.36 9.45
N ILE A 49 12.14 -3.55 10.49
CA ILE A 49 11.21 -3.47 11.62
C ILE A 49 9.81 -3.08 11.15
N ILE A 50 9.70 -1.98 10.39
CA ILE A 50 8.41 -1.48 9.88
C ILE A 50 7.70 -2.57 9.06
N GLY A 51 8.41 -3.23 8.15
CA GLY A 51 7.85 -4.30 7.32
C GLY A 51 7.30 -5.47 8.14
N ARG A 52 8.05 -5.93 9.16
CA ARG A 52 7.63 -7.03 10.03
C ARG A 52 6.44 -6.64 10.92
N VAL A 53 6.38 -5.41 11.40
CA VAL A 53 5.25 -4.91 12.21
C VAL A 53 3.99 -4.81 11.35
N LEU A 54 4.07 -4.25 10.14
CA LEU A 54 2.93 -4.17 9.22
C LEU A 54 2.38 -5.56 8.86
N GLN A 55 3.27 -6.54 8.67
CA GLN A 55 2.85 -7.92 8.42
C GLN A 55 2.11 -8.51 9.63
N LEU A 56 2.61 -8.32 10.85
CA LEU A 56 1.93 -8.75 12.08
C LEU A 56 0.56 -8.11 12.27
N GLU A 57 0.45 -6.80 12.00
CA GLU A 57 -0.84 -6.10 12.08
C GLU A 57 -1.83 -6.64 11.06
N LYS A 58 -1.39 -6.84 9.81
CA LYS A 58 -2.21 -7.45 8.75
C LYS A 58 -2.69 -8.84 9.16
N ASP A 59 -1.80 -9.68 9.67
CA ASP A 59 -2.13 -11.04 10.07
C ASP A 59 -3.09 -11.07 11.26
N ARG A 60 -3.14 -10.02 12.08
CA ARG A 60 -3.98 -9.95 13.28
C ARG A 60 -5.14 -8.97 13.16
N LEU A 61 -5.38 -8.42 11.97
CA LEU A 61 -6.45 -7.46 11.70
C LEU A 61 -7.84 -7.99 12.09
N TYR A 62 -8.03 -9.32 12.04
CA TYR A 62 -9.26 -10.00 12.43
C TYR A 62 -9.52 -10.01 13.95
N LYS A 63 -8.52 -9.70 14.78
CA LYS A 63 -8.64 -9.68 16.24
C LYS A 63 -9.07 -8.29 16.69
N LYS A 64 -10.14 -8.22 17.49
CA LYS A 64 -10.66 -6.96 18.06
C LYS A 64 -9.64 -6.20 18.93
N THR A 65 -8.72 -6.92 19.59
CA THR A 65 -7.66 -6.33 20.40
C THR A 65 -6.43 -7.22 20.37
N PRO A 66 -5.57 -7.09 19.35
CA PRO A 66 -4.39 -7.93 19.24
C PRO A 66 -3.31 -7.45 20.22
N ARG A 67 -2.85 -8.34 21.11
CA ARG A 67 -1.67 -8.08 21.94
C ARG A 67 -0.41 -8.24 21.09
N ILE A 68 0.00 -7.17 20.41
CA ILE A 68 1.16 -7.17 19.49
C ILE A 68 2.45 -6.64 20.10
N ASN A 69 2.36 -5.98 21.26
CA ASN A 69 3.49 -5.27 21.87
C ASN A 69 4.71 -6.17 22.09
N ASP A 70 4.51 -7.38 22.62
CA ASP A 70 5.61 -8.32 22.87
C ASP A 70 6.30 -8.77 21.58
N ASP A 71 5.51 -8.98 20.52
CA ASP A 71 6.04 -9.36 19.21
C ASP A 71 6.81 -8.21 18.54
N ILE A 72 6.34 -6.97 18.70
CA ILE A 72 7.05 -5.77 18.24
C ILE A 72 8.39 -5.63 18.97
N LEU A 73 8.40 -5.80 20.29
CA LEU A 73 9.64 -5.76 21.07
C LEU A 73 10.64 -6.84 20.64
N LYS A 74 10.14 -8.04 20.32
CA LYS A 74 10.96 -9.12 19.79
C LYS A 74 11.56 -8.75 18.43
N ILE A 75 10.76 -8.20 17.51
CA ILE A 75 11.22 -7.73 16.19
C ILE A 75 12.32 -6.69 16.32
N ILE A 76 12.15 -5.70 17.20
CA ILE A 76 13.13 -4.64 17.41
C ILE A 76 14.45 -5.23 17.93
N LYS A 77 14.37 -6.13 18.92
CA LYS A 77 15.57 -6.79 19.48
C LYS A 77 16.33 -7.61 18.45
N GLU A 78 15.63 -8.30 17.55
CA GLU A 78 16.26 -9.08 16.48
C GLU A 78 16.90 -8.21 15.38
N ALA A 79 16.35 -7.02 15.13
CA ALA A 79 16.84 -6.15 14.05
C ALA A 79 18.01 -5.25 14.47
N VAL A 80 18.21 -5.02 15.78
CA VAL A 80 19.25 -4.14 16.34
C VAL A 80 20.43 -4.95 16.94
N GLN A 81 20.38 -6.27 16.82
CA GLN A 81 21.30 -7.20 17.51
C GLN A 81 22.74 -7.16 16.99
#